data_AF-A0A661W364-F1
#
_entry.id   AF-A0A661W364-F1
#
_cell.length_a   1.000
_cell.length_b   1.000
_cell.length_c   1.000
_cell.angle_alpha   90.00
_cell.angle_beta   90.00
_cell.angle_gamma   90.00
#
_symmetry.space_group_name_H-M   'P 1'
#
loop_
_entity.id
_entity.type
_entity.pdbx_description
1 polymer ?
#
loop_
_entity_poly.entity_id
_entity_poly.type
_entity_poly.pdbx_seq_one_letter_code
_entity_poly.pdbx_strand_id
1 'polypeptide(L)'
;MKITIEEEKANGLSAEDLDILQALGIEITIKRPRLSRPRKSCPEPYNLLIRYQCCLCGAVQSEAWAMKRNEKGDALEGTKVPLEGFRPDKVKEEHRSHCSQCRERLLQLSKEELVKKLLAKAKEV
;
A
#
# COMPACT_ATOMS: atom_id res chain seq x y z
N MET A 1 -12.21 -18.89 25.76
CA MET A 1 -11.08 -17.95 25.54
C MET A 1 -10.20 -18.51 24.44
N LYS A 2 -9.70 -17.70 23.49
CA LYS A 2 -8.91 -18.21 22.35
C LYS A 2 -7.45 -17.77 22.48
N ILE A 3 -6.54 -18.73 22.49
CA ILE A 3 -5.10 -18.49 22.60
C ILE A 3 -4.43 -19.03 21.33
N THR A 4 -3.56 -18.23 20.73
CA THR A 4 -2.77 -18.67 19.58
C THR A 4 -1.31 -18.72 19.97
N ILE A 5 -0.66 -19.87 19.77
CA ILE A 5 0.75 -20.09 20.10
C ILE A 5 1.52 -20.55 18.86
N GLU A 6 2.82 -20.26 18.84
CA GLU A 6 3.74 -20.71 17.80
C GLU A 6 4.07 -22.20 18.01
N GLU A 7 4.32 -22.93 16.92
CA GLU A 7 4.62 -24.37 16.95
C GLU A 7 5.76 -24.73 17.92
N GLU A 8 6.81 -23.92 17.99
CA GLU A 8 7.93 -24.12 18.92
C GLU A 8 7.51 -24.09 20.40
N LYS A 9 6.51 -23.27 20.73
CA LYS A 9 5.95 -23.15 22.09
C LYS A 9 4.91 -24.23 22.40
N ALA A 10 4.38 -24.87 21.36
CA ALA A 10 3.43 -25.98 21.49
C ALA A 10 4.12 -27.34 21.68
N ASN A 11 5.42 -27.45 21.41
CA ASN A 11 6.19 -28.69 21.54
C ASN A 11 6.21 -29.29 22.96
N GLY A 12 5.86 -28.50 23.98
CA GLY A 12 5.75 -28.97 25.37
C GLY A 12 4.32 -29.38 25.80
N LEU A 13 3.33 -29.28 24.93
CA LEU A 13 1.95 -29.69 25.23
C LEU A 13 1.71 -31.10 24.68
N SER A 14 1.42 -32.02 25.58
CA SER A 14 0.94 -33.35 25.20
C SER A 14 -0.50 -33.28 24.66
N ALA A 15 -0.97 -34.35 24.01
CA ALA A 15 -2.36 -34.43 23.57
C ALA A 15 -3.34 -34.28 24.75
N GLU A 16 -2.98 -34.83 25.91
CA GLU A 16 -3.77 -34.76 27.14
C GLU A 16 -3.87 -33.31 27.66
N ASP A 17 -2.81 -32.52 27.57
CA ASP A 17 -2.82 -31.11 27.96
C ASP A 17 -3.77 -30.29 27.07
N LEU A 18 -3.79 -30.59 25.77
CA LEU A 18 -4.68 -29.92 24.82
C LEU A 18 -6.16 -30.27 25.08
N ASP A 19 -6.44 -31.53 25.43
CA ASP A 19 -7.80 -31.99 25.77
C ASP A 19 -8.31 -31.32 27.06
N ILE A 20 -7.45 -31.20 28.08
CA ILE A 20 -7.78 -30.48 29.32
C ILE A 20 -8.07 -29.00 29.02
N LEU A 21 -7.23 -28.35 28.21
CA LEU A 21 -7.39 -26.94 27.87
C LEU A 21 -8.68 -26.71 27.07
N GLN A 22 -9.04 -27.62 26.16
CA GLN A 22 -10.31 -27.58 25.43
C GLN A 22 -11.52 -27.80 26.34
N ALA A 23 -11.45 -28.75 27.28
CA ALA A 23 -12.50 -29.00 28.26
C ALA A 23 -12.75 -27.79 29.20
N LEU A 24 -11.70 -27.01 29.47
CA LEU A 24 -11.77 -25.74 30.21
C LEU A 24 -12.24 -24.55 29.36
N GLY A 25 -12.63 -24.77 28.10
CA GLY A 25 -13.12 -23.73 27.19
C GLY A 25 -12.01 -22.81 26.65
N ILE A 26 -10.76 -23.26 26.69
CA ILE A 26 -9.59 -22.58 26.13
C ILE A 26 -9.26 -23.22 24.78
N GLU A 27 -9.58 -22.52 23.69
CA GLU A 27 -9.30 -23.00 22.35
C GLU A 27 -7.88 -22.58 21.94
N ILE A 28 -6.99 -23.56 21.75
CA ILE A 28 -5.58 -23.33 21.37
C ILE A 28 -5.41 -23.52 19.87
N THR A 29 -4.89 -22.51 19.18
CA THR A 29 -4.53 -22.58 17.77
C THR A 29 -3.01 -22.56 17.62
N ILE A 30 -2.43 -23.63 17.07
CA ILE A 30 -0.99 -23.72 16.81
C ILE A 30 -0.68 -23.14 15.42
N LYS A 31 0.14 -22.08 15.36
CA LYS A 31 0.63 -21.50 14.11
C LYS A 31 1.92 -22.17 13.68
N ARG A 32 1.86 -22.93 12.58
CA ARG A 32 3.04 -23.46 11.88
C ARG A 32 3.74 -22.37 11.07
N PRO A 33 5.08 -22.29 11.08
CA PRO A 33 5.80 -21.36 10.23
C PRO A 33 5.57 -21.75 8.77
N ARG A 34 5.18 -20.76 7.94
CA ARG A 34 5.03 -20.99 6.51
C ARG A 34 6.43 -21.17 5.91
N LEU A 35 6.66 -22.29 5.24
CA LEU A 35 7.83 -22.51 4.39
C LEU A 35 7.99 -21.30 3.47
N SER A 36 9.14 -20.63 3.54
CA SER A 36 9.45 -19.47 2.72
C SER A 36 9.48 -19.89 1.25
N ARG A 37 8.50 -19.41 0.48
CA ARG A 37 8.47 -19.62 -0.97
C ARG A 37 9.77 -19.07 -1.58
N PRO A 38 10.43 -19.77 -2.53
CA PRO A 38 11.62 -19.23 -3.18
C PRO A 38 11.31 -17.84 -3.75
N ARG A 39 12.14 -16.85 -3.40
CA ARG A 39 11.98 -15.47 -3.86
C ARG A 39 12.03 -15.49 -5.38
N LYS A 40 10.98 -14.99 -6.04
CA LYS A 40 11.02 -14.72 -7.48
C LYS A 40 12.25 -13.86 -7.77
N SER A 41 12.96 -14.15 -8.86
CA SER A 41 14.13 -13.37 -9.29
C SER A 41 13.80 -11.87 -9.32
N CYS A 42 14.80 -11.04 -9.00
CA CYS A 42 14.64 -9.59 -9.03
C CYS A 42 14.18 -9.15 -10.45
N PRO A 43 13.10 -8.36 -10.58
CA PRO A 43 12.63 -7.89 -11.88
C PRO A 43 13.70 -7.10 -12.63
N GLU A 44 13.58 -7.05 -13.97
CA GLU A 44 14.48 -6.24 -14.80
C GLU A 44 14.26 -4.73 -14.58
N PRO A 45 15.33 -3.91 -14.64
CA PRO A 45 15.23 -2.44 -14.63
C PRO A 45 14.30 -1.89 -15.72
N TYR A 46 13.61 -0.79 -15.43
CA TYR A 46 12.71 -0.14 -16.39
C TYR A 46 12.44 1.33 -16.03
N ASN A 47 11.97 2.09 -17.02
CA ASN A 47 11.52 3.47 -16.87
C ASN A 47 10.02 3.52 -16.59
N LEU A 48 9.64 4.09 -15.45
CA LEU A 48 8.26 4.24 -15.00
C LEU A 48 7.81 5.70 -15.11
N LEU A 49 6.72 5.95 -15.84
CA LEU A 49 6.00 7.22 -15.79
C LEU A 49 4.75 7.05 -14.93
N ILE A 50 4.62 7.84 -13.87
CA ILE A 50 3.39 7.90 -13.08
C ILE A 50 2.63 9.18 -13.42
N ARG A 51 1.36 9.05 -13.79
CA ARG A 51 0.44 10.15 -14.06
C ARG A 51 -0.56 10.26 -12.93
N TYR A 52 -0.52 11.36 -12.21
CA TYR A 52 -1.41 11.68 -11.11
C TYR A 52 -2.51 12.61 -11.57
N GLN A 53 -3.76 12.15 -11.53
CA GLN A 53 -4.92 12.97 -11.84
C GLN A 53 -5.61 13.44 -10.55
N CYS A 54 -5.86 14.74 -10.44
CA CYS A 54 -6.58 15.33 -9.32
C CYS A 54 -8.09 15.03 -9.42
N CYS A 55 -8.68 14.42 -8.41
CA CYS A 55 -10.13 14.14 -8.39
C CYS A 55 -11.01 15.41 -8.27
N LEU A 56 -10.43 16.56 -7.89
CA LEU A 56 -11.18 17.81 -7.77
C LEU A 56 -11.22 18.62 -9.06
N CYS A 57 -10.07 18.82 -9.71
CA CYS A 57 -9.96 19.70 -10.88
C CYS A 57 -9.55 18.97 -12.17
N GLY A 58 -9.28 17.66 -12.12
CA GLY A 58 -8.84 16.89 -13.27
C GLY A 58 -7.40 17.17 -13.72
N ALA A 59 -6.68 18.10 -13.09
CA ALA A 59 -5.30 18.41 -13.44
C ALA A 59 -4.41 17.16 -13.35
N VAL A 60 -3.57 16.97 -14.37
CA VAL A 60 -2.66 15.84 -14.48
C VAL A 60 -1.22 16.30 -14.22
N GLN A 61 -0.55 15.66 -13.28
CA GLN A 61 0.88 15.84 -13.02
C GLN A 61 1.60 14.52 -13.32
N SER A 62 2.75 14.60 -13.98
CA SER A 62 3.55 13.42 -14.30
C SER A 62 4.85 13.39 -13.50
N GLU A 63 5.30 12.20 -13.13
CA GLU A 63 6.61 11.95 -12.54
C GLU A 63 7.31 10.80 -13.26
N ALA A 64 8.56 11.02 -13.66
CA ALA A 64 9.40 10.00 -14.27
C ALA A 64 10.34 9.39 -13.22
N TRP A 65 10.43 8.06 -13.25
CA TRP A 65 11.20 7.26 -12.32
C TRP A 65 12.04 6.24 -13.09
N ALA A 66 13.35 6.23 -12.87
CA ALA A 66 14.24 5.18 -13.35
C ALA A 66 14.32 4.08 -12.29
N MET A 67 13.80 2.89 -12.59
CA MET A 67 13.84 1.75 -11.69
C MET A 67 15.12 0.95 -11.96
N LYS A 68 16.09 1.04 -11.06
CA LYS A 68 17.39 0.35 -11.17
C LYS A 68 17.51 -0.71 -10.08
N ARG A 69 18.38 -1.70 -10.28
CA ARG A 69 18.68 -2.66 -9.20
C ARG A 69 19.36 -1.92 -8.05
N ASN A 70 18.96 -2.26 -6.84
CA ASN A 70 19.67 -1.82 -5.63
C ASN A 70 21.07 -2.47 -5.56
N GLU A 71 21.90 -2.00 -4.64
CA GLU A 71 23.28 -2.49 -4.48
C GLU A 71 23.38 -4.01 -4.24
N LYS A 72 22.35 -4.58 -3.58
CA LYS A 72 22.27 -6.02 -3.28
C LYS A 72 21.76 -6.86 -4.44
N GLY A 73 21.23 -6.23 -5.49
CA GLY A 73 20.65 -6.90 -6.66
C GLY A 73 19.35 -7.66 -6.37
N ASP A 74 18.75 -7.49 -5.19
CA ASP A 74 17.56 -8.26 -4.75
C ASP A 74 16.25 -7.49 -4.93
N ALA A 75 16.31 -6.18 -5.21
CA ALA A 75 15.14 -5.34 -5.45
C ALA A 75 15.42 -4.25 -6.50
N LEU A 76 14.34 -3.62 -6.98
CA LEU A 76 14.43 -2.39 -7.76
C LEU A 76 14.20 -1.17 -6.85
N GLU A 77 15.05 -0.18 -7.02
CA GLU A 77 14.96 1.13 -6.38
C GLU A 77 14.64 2.19 -7.44
N GLY A 78 13.68 3.06 -7.14
CA GLY A 78 13.24 4.12 -8.04
C GLY A 78 13.96 5.42 -7.75
N THR A 79 14.65 5.98 -8.74
CA THR A 79 15.20 7.34 -8.67
C THR A 79 14.36 8.26 -9.55
N LYS A 80 13.91 9.40 -8.99
CA LYS A 80 13.16 10.41 -9.76
C LYS A 80 14.09 11.06 -10.78
N VAL A 81 13.63 11.18 -12.02
CA VAL A 81 14.39 11.77 -13.13
C VAL A 81 13.60 12.89 -13.81
N PRO A 82 14.27 13.81 -14.53
CA PRO A 82 13.60 14.83 -15.34
C PRO A 82 12.70 14.19 -16.42
N LEU A 83 11.65 14.91 -16.82
CA LEU A 83 10.71 14.44 -17.85
C LEU A 83 11.25 14.70 -19.27
N GLU A 84 12.18 15.63 -19.42
CA GLU A 84 12.76 16.03 -20.68
C GLU A 84 13.48 14.85 -21.34
N GLY A 85 12.99 14.42 -22.51
CA GLY A 85 13.55 13.29 -23.25
C GLY A 85 13.29 11.92 -22.60
N PHE A 86 12.48 11.84 -21.55
CA PHE A 86 12.15 10.58 -20.87
C PHE A 86 11.28 9.68 -21.75
N ARG A 87 11.67 8.40 -21.87
CA ARG A 87 10.90 7.38 -22.58
C ARG A 87 10.44 6.29 -21.59
N PRO A 88 9.14 6.22 -21.27
CA PRO A 88 8.64 5.22 -20.35
C PRO A 88 8.55 3.84 -20.99
N ASP A 89 9.00 2.82 -20.26
CA ASP A 89 8.69 1.43 -20.55
C ASP A 89 7.33 1.03 -19.96
N LYS A 90 6.98 1.65 -18.82
CA LYS A 90 5.69 1.46 -18.14
C LYS A 90 5.06 2.79 -17.77
N VAL A 91 3.74 2.85 -17.92
CA VAL A 91 2.92 3.99 -17.49
C VAL A 91 1.94 3.52 -16.43
N LYS A 92 1.88 4.25 -15.31
CA LYS A 92 0.91 4.01 -14.24
C LYS A 92 0.04 5.25 -14.08
N GLU A 93 -1.26 5.05 -14.05
CA GLU A 93 -2.22 6.12 -13.79
C GLU A 93 -2.75 6.00 -12.37
N GLU A 94 -2.70 7.09 -11.63
CA GLU A 94 -3.16 7.17 -10.25
C GLU A 94 -4.06 8.38 -10.05
N HIS A 95 -5.19 8.16 -9.37
CA HIS A 95 -6.06 9.22 -8.93
C HIS A 95 -5.60 9.70 -7.56
N ARG A 96 -5.24 10.98 -7.45
CA ARG A 96 -4.96 11.63 -6.17
C ARG A 96 -6.16 12.44 -5.75
N SER A 97 -6.44 12.45 -4.44
CA SER A 97 -7.57 13.19 -3.89
C SER A 97 -7.53 14.66 -4.34
N HIS A 98 -6.43 15.36 -4.11
CA HIS A 98 -6.25 16.77 -4.48
C HIS A 98 -4.82 17.05 -4.94
N CYS A 99 -4.64 17.93 -5.94
CA CYS A 99 -3.34 18.53 -6.25
C CYS A 99 -2.95 19.59 -5.21
N SER A 100 -1.70 20.04 -5.22
CA SER A 100 -1.19 21.07 -4.30
C SER A 100 -2.04 22.34 -4.32
N GLN A 101 -2.36 22.86 -5.50
CA GLN A 101 -3.19 24.05 -5.67
C GLN A 101 -4.62 23.87 -5.13
N CYS A 102 -5.23 22.71 -5.41
CA CYS A 102 -6.55 22.39 -4.87
C CYS A 102 -6.53 22.30 -3.35
N ARG A 103 -5.47 21.69 -2.79
CA ARG A 103 -5.30 21.57 -1.35
C ARG A 103 -5.14 22.95 -0.69
N GLU A 104 -4.30 23.81 -1.24
CA GLU A 104 -4.10 25.18 -0.76
C GLU A 104 -5.40 26.01 -0.82
N ARG A 105 -6.11 25.94 -1.95
CA ARG A 105 -7.40 26.61 -2.11
C ARG A 105 -8.41 26.15 -1.07
N LEU A 106 -8.51 24.85 -0.83
CA LEU A 106 -9.45 24.30 0.15
C LEU A 106 -9.11 24.74 1.59
N LEU A 107 -7.82 24.90 1.91
CA LEU A 107 -7.38 25.36 3.23
C LEU A 107 -7.68 26.84 3.50
N GLN A 108 -7.86 27.64 2.45
CA GLN A 108 -8.20 29.07 2.58
C GLN A 108 -9.70 29.34 2.76
N LEU A 109 -10.56 28.33 2.53
CA LEU A 109 -12.00 28.48 2.62
C LEU A 109 -12.49 28.35 4.06
N SER A 110 -13.57 29.08 4.38
CA SER A 110 -14.26 28.88 5.65
C SER A 110 -14.99 27.53 5.67
N LYS A 111 -15.34 27.07 6.87
CA LYS A 111 -16.11 25.83 7.05
C LYS A 111 -17.45 25.88 6.29
N GLU A 112 -18.13 27.02 6.32
CA GLU A 112 -19.41 27.24 5.65
C GLU A 112 -19.26 27.17 4.13
N GLU A 113 -18.17 27.72 3.59
CA GLU A 113 -17.87 27.67 2.16
C GLU A 113 -17.53 26.25 1.68
N LEU A 114 -16.79 25.50 2.49
CA LEU A 114 -16.50 24.09 2.22
C LEU A 114 -17.78 23.25 2.19
N VAL A 115 -18.67 23.43 3.18
CA VAL A 115 -19.97 22.73 3.22
C VAL A 115 -20.81 23.07 1.99
N LYS A 116 -20.91 24.36 1.62
CA LYS A 116 -21.65 24.78 0.41
C LYS A 116 -21.10 24.11 -0.86
N LYS A 117 -19.77 24.07 -1.01
CA LYS A 117 -19.13 23.43 -2.18
C LYS A 117 -19.33 21.92 -2.20
N LEU A 118 -19.24 21.25 -1.05
CA LEU A 118 -19.48 19.80 -0.95
C LEU A 118 -20.94 19.45 -1.31
N LEU A 119 -21.90 20.22 -0.80
CA LEU A 119 -23.31 20.04 -1.10
C LEU A 119 -23.65 20.31 -2.57
N ALA A 120 -22.99 21.29 -3.20
CA ALA A 120 -23.15 21.54 -4.63
C ALA A 120 -22.66 20.35 -5.46
N LYS A 121 -21.46 19.83 -5.15
CA LYS A 121 -20.86 18.71 -5.87
C LYS A 121 -21.64 17.39 -5.71
N ALA A 122 -22.29 17.18 -4.57
CA ALA A 122 -23.14 16.01 -4.33
C ALA A 122 -24.44 16.00 -5.16
N LYS A 123 -24.85 17.13 -5.75
CA LYS A 123 -26.03 17.22 -6.64
C LYS A 123 -25.70 16.95 -8.12
N GLU A 124 -24.41 16.92 -8.47
CA GLU A 124 -23.92 16.69 -9.84
C GLU A 124 -23.63 15.20 -10.12
N VAL A 125 -23.74 14.33 -9.10
CA VAL A 125 -23.60 12.87 -9.17
C VAL A 125 -24.97 12.23 -9.13
#